data_AF-S4R468-F1
#
_entry.id   AF-S4R468-F1
#
_cell.length_a   1.000
_cell.length_b   1.000
_cell.length_c   1.000
_cell.angle_alpha   90.00
_cell.angle_beta   90.00
_cell.angle_gamma   90.00
#
_symmetry.space_group_name_H-M   'P 1'
#
loop_
_entity.id
_entity.type
_entity.pdbx_description
1 polymer ?
#
loop_
_entity_poly.entity_id
_entity_poly.type
_entity_poly.pdbx_seq_one_letter_code
_entity_poly.pdbx_strand_id
1 'polypeptide(L)'
;MSCTRYRAASATKQYTRGSLPGRIWELFIAALLCPLMVNVTVVYQNGLPVISVRLPSRRERCQFTLKPISDSVGVFLRQLQEEDRGIDRVAIYSPDGVRVAASTGIDLLLLDDFKLVINDLTYHVRPPKRDLLSHENAATLNDVKTLVQQLYTTLCIEQHQLNKERE
;
A
#
# COMPACT_ATOMS: atom_id res chain seq x y z
N MET A 1 -12.37 7.73 -7.96
CA MET A 1 -12.05 8.00 -6.54
C MET A 1 -13.05 7.23 -5.70
N SER A 2 -12.61 6.31 -4.85
CA SER A 2 -13.50 5.67 -3.86
C SER A 2 -12.66 5.19 -2.68
N CYS A 3 -12.45 6.06 -1.68
CA CYS A 3 -12.24 5.56 -0.32
C CYS A 3 -13.60 5.06 0.16
N THR A 4 -13.72 3.76 0.41
CA THR A 4 -14.92 3.19 1.02
C THR A 4 -14.73 3.19 2.53
N ARG A 5 -15.57 3.95 3.24
CA ARG A 5 -15.54 4.00 4.70
C ARG A 5 -16.04 2.67 5.27
N TYR A 6 -15.23 2.02 6.08
CA TYR A 6 -15.64 0.80 6.79
C TYR A 6 -15.90 1.15 8.26
N ARG A 7 -17.17 1.18 8.67
CA ARG A 7 -17.55 1.28 10.09
C ARG A 7 -17.31 -0.08 10.74
N ALA A 8 -16.27 -0.18 11.57
CA ALA A 8 -16.07 -1.36 12.40
C ALA A 8 -17.18 -1.43 13.47
N ALA A 9 -17.95 -2.52 13.47
CA ALA A 9 -18.85 -2.84 14.58
C ALA A 9 -18.01 -3.05 15.84
N SER A 10 -18.25 -2.22 16.87
CA SER A 10 -17.54 -2.30 18.14
C SER A 10 -18.15 -3.42 18.97
N ALA A 11 -17.43 -4.52 19.14
CA ALA A 11 -17.78 -5.56 20.11
C ALA A 11 -17.22 -5.18 21.48
N THR A 12 -18.01 -4.43 22.26
CA THR A 12 -17.70 -4.10 23.66
C THR A 12 -18.02 -5.32 24.52
N LYS A 13 -17.01 -6.12 24.90
CA LYS A 13 -17.16 -7.17 25.91
C LYS A 13 -16.95 -6.55 27.29
N GLN A 14 -18.02 -6.38 28.06
CA GLN A 14 -17.97 -5.98 29.47
C GLN A 14 -17.31 -7.11 30.29
N TYR A 15 -16.18 -6.82 30.94
CA TYR A 15 -15.58 -7.73 31.92
C TYR A 15 -15.88 -7.23 33.34
N THR A 16 -16.55 -8.06 34.13
CA THR A 16 -16.91 -7.81 35.53
C THR A 16 -15.69 -7.92 36.44
N ARG A 17 -15.62 -7.04 37.46
CA ARG A 17 -14.53 -6.99 38.46
C ARG A 17 -14.47 -8.31 39.25
N GLY A 18 -13.46 -9.14 38.96
CA GLY A 18 -13.01 -10.23 39.82
C GLY A 18 -11.48 -10.18 39.94
N SER A 19 -10.97 -10.34 41.16
CA SER A 19 -9.54 -10.38 41.50
C SER A 19 -8.83 -11.55 40.80
N LEU A 20 -7.69 -11.31 40.14
CA LEU A 20 -7.01 -12.29 39.27
C LEU A 20 -5.57 -12.61 39.72
N PRO A 21 -5.13 -13.88 39.72
CA PRO A 21 -3.83 -14.34 40.21
C PRO A 21 -2.65 -14.07 39.24
N GLY A 22 -1.43 -14.07 39.79
CA GLY A 22 -0.19 -13.47 39.26
C GLY A 22 0.35 -13.87 37.87
N ARG A 23 -0.30 -14.73 37.10
CA ARG A 23 0.02 -14.95 35.67
C ARG A 23 -0.71 -13.98 34.73
N ILE A 24 -1.63 -13.19 35.28
CA ILE A 24 -2.47 -12.28 34.49
C ILE A 24 -1.82 -10.89 34.42
N TRP A 25 -0.81 -10.60 35.26
CA TRP A 25 -0.02 -9.38 35.13
C TRP A 25 0.70 -9.26 33.77
N GLU A 26 1.18 -10.35 33.16
CA GLU A 26 1.76 -10.31 31.81
C GLU A 26 0.71 -9.99 30.73
N LEU A 27 -0.52 -10.50 30.88
CA LEU A 27 -1.65 -10.15 30.02
C LEU A 27 -2.16 -8.73 30.29
N PHE A 28 -2.06 -8.23 31.52
CA PHE A 28 -2.36 -6.84 31.85
C PHE A 28 -1.29 -5.89 31.32
N ILE A 29 0.01 -6.25 31.32
CA ILE A 29 1.06 -5.48 30.64
C ILE A 29 0.81 -5.50 29.13
N ALA A 30 0.49 -6.65 28.54
CA ALA A 30 0.11 -6.72 27.13
C ALA A 30 -1.15 -5.89 26.83
N ALA A 31 -2.13 -5.81 27.75
CA ALA A 31 -3.33 -4.99 27.61
C ALA A 31 -3.11 -3.50 27.89
N LEU A 32 -2.19 -3.12 28.79
CA LEU A 32 -1.79 -1.73 29.05
C LEU A 32 -0.83 -1.19 27.98
N LEU A 33 -0.01 -2.04 27.37
CA LEU A 33 0.79 -1.75 26.16
C LEU A 33 -0.02 -1.90 24.86
N CYS A 34 -1.28 -2.32 24.91
CA CYS A 34 -2.14 -2.39 23.74
C CYS A 34 -3.08 -1.18 23.60
N PRO A 35 -2.59 -0.03 23.10
CA PRO A 35 -3.38 0.79 22.20
C PRO A 35 -3.25 0.34 20.73
N LEU A 36 -2.38 -0.63 20.41
CA LEU A 36 -1.58 -0.60 19.18
C LEU A 36 -1.67 -1.83 18.26
N MET A 37 -2.85 -2.43 18.04
CA MET A 37 -3.06 -3.24 16.81
C MET A 37 -3.75 -2.41 15.72
N VAL A 38 -3.15 -1.25 15.44
CA VAL A 38 -3.53 -0.35 14.33
C VAL A 38 -2.83 -0.82 13.06
N ASN A 39 -3.02 -2.09 12.68
CA ASN A 39 -2.32 -2.65 11.54
C ASN A 39 -2.88 -2.07 10.24
N VAL A 40 -1.98 -1.55 9.40
CA VAL A 40 -2.26 -1.33 7.97
C VAL A 40 -2.23 -2.70 7.30
N THR A 41 -3.28 -3.04 6.55
CA THR A 41 -3.41 -4.35 5.91
C THR A 41 -3.62 -4.19 4.42
N VAL A 42 -3.09 -5.11 3.63
CA VAL A 42 -3.33 -5.20 2.20
C VAL A 42 -4.10 -6.48 1.91
N VAL A 43 -5.22 -6.37 1.19
CA VAL A 43 -6.02 -7.52 0.76
C VAL A 43 -6.35 -7.35 -0.71
N TYR A 44 -6.28 -8.44 -1.49
CA TYR A 44 -6.75 -8.41 -2.86
C TYR A 44 -8.26 -8.66 -2.91
N GLN A 45 -9.00 -7.71 -3.48
CA GLN A 45 -10.44 -7.85 -3.75
C GLN A 45 -10.66 -7.64 -5.24
N ASN A 46 -11.33 -8.60 -5.90
CA ASN A 46 -11.58 -8.57 -7.34
C ASN A 46 -10.30 -8.33 -8.18
N GLY A 47 -9.17 -8.88 -7.72
CA GLY A 47 -7.88 -8.77 -8.39
C GLY A 47 -7.10 -7.47 -8.11
N LEU A 48 -7.68 -6.50 -7.39
CA LEU A 48 -7.05 -5.22 -7.05
C LEU A 48 -6.59 -5.19 -5.57
N PRO A 49 -5.42 -4.62 -5.26
CA PRO A 49 -4.98 -4.40 -3.89
C PRO A 49 -5.84 -3.32 -3.21
N VAL A 50 -6.35 -3.67 -2.04
CA VAL A 50 -7.09 -2.80 -1.14
C VAL A 50 -6.25 -2.59 0.12
N ILE A 51 -5.75 -1.38 0.31
CA ILE A 51 -4.96 -1.00 1.49
C ILE A 51 -5.90 -0.37 2.52
N SER A 52 -5.99 -0.98 3.70
CA SER A 52 -6.80 -0.50 4.82
C SER A 52 -5.91 0.24 5.82
N VAL A 53 -6.15 1.54 5.97
CA VAL A 53 -5.37 2.44 6.83
C VAL A 53 -6.28 3.08 7.87
N ARG A 54 -5.84 3.18 9.13
CA ARG A 54 -6.52 4.00 10.13
C ARG A 54 -6.03 5.44 10.02
N LEU A 55 -6.92 6.36 9.70
CA LEU A 55 -6.59 7.77 9.50
C LEU A 55 -6.50 8.52 10.86
N PRO A 56 -5.52 9.42 11.06
CA PRO A 56 -5.22 10.01 12.36
C PRO A 56 -6.33 10.90 12.92
N SER A 57 -6.98 11.73 12.09
CA SER A 57 -7.94 12.74 12.59
C SER A 57 -9.24 12.11 13.07
N ARG A 58 -9.72 11.09 12.36
CA ARG A 58 -11.03 10.48 12.64
C ARG A 58 -10.96 9.14 13.36
N ARG A 59 -9.76 8.55 13.44
CA ARG A 59 -9.52 7.21 14.02
C ARG A 59 -10.37 6.09 13.39
N GLU A 60 -10.92 6.32 12.20
CA GLU A 60 -11.66 5.34 11.41
C GLU A 60 -10.75 4.65 10.38
N ARG A 61 -11.16 3.46 9.91
CA ARG A 61 -10.48 2.76 8.82
C ARG A 61 -11.04 3.22 7.48
N CYS A 62 -10.15 3.71 6.62
CA CYS A 62 -10.41 3.97 5.21
C CYS A 62 -9.69 2.91 4.37
N GLN A 63 -10.35 2.49 3.29
CA GLN A 63 -9.82 1.53 2.34
C GLN A 63 -9.49 2.23 1.03
N PHE A 64 -8.28 2.00 0.52
CA PHE A 64 -7.78 2.54 -0.74
C PHE A 64 -7.61 1.40 -1.73
N THR A 65 -8.46 1.38 -2.75
CA THR A 65 -8.32 0.43 -3.87
C THR A 65 -7.41 1.04 -4.92
N LEU A 66 -6.30 0.36 -5.21
CA LEU A 66 -5.28 0.82 -6.15
C LEU A 66 -5.23 -0.06 -7.39
N LYS A 67 -4.82 0.50 -8.53
CA LYS A 67 -4.58 -0.22 -9.78
C LYS A 67 -3.07 -0.47 -9.93
N PRO A 68 -2.59 -1.73 -9.81
CA PRO A 68 -1.16 -2.03 -9.77
C PRO A 68 -0.34 -1.46 -10.94
N ILE A 69 -0.91 -1.46 -12.15
CA ILE A 69 -0.21 -1.07 -13.39
C ILE A 69 -0.27 0.44 -13.64
N SER A 70 -1.36 1.10 -13.27
CA SER A 70 -1.57 2.52 -13.63
C SER A 70 -1.31 3.49 -12.47
N ASP A 71 -1.45 3.02 -11.23
CA ASP A 71 -1.22 3.85 -10.05
C ASP A 71 0.23 3.72 -9.57
N SER A 72 0.72 4.80 -8.97
CA SER A 72 2.04 4.85 -8.35
C SER A 72 1.93 5.14 -6.86
N VAL A 73 3.06 4.97 -6.15
CA VAL A 73 3.22 5.36 -4.74
C VAL A 73 2.74 6.80 -4.49
N GLY A 74 3.12 7.74 -5.35
CA GLY A 74 2.73 9.14 -5.25
C GLY A 74 1.22 9.36 -5.34
N VAL A 75 0.52 8.59 -6.19
CA VAL A 75 -0.94 8.63 -6.28
C VAL A 75 -1.57 8.17 -4.97
N PHE A 76 -1.10 7.06 -4.40
CA PHE A 76 -1.61 6.56 -3.12
C PHE A 76 -1.35 7.54 -1.96
N LEU A 77 -0.14 8.09 -1.86
CA LEU A 77 0.21 9.06 -0.81
C LEU A 77 -0.65 10.33 -0.91
N ARG A 78 -0.89 10.83 -2.12
CA ARG A 78 -1.78 11.98 -2.35
C ARG A 78 -3.21 11.66 -1.92
N GLN A 79 -3.73 10.48 -2.25
CA GLN A 79 -5.08 10.06 -1.83
C GLN A 79 -5.22 10.02 -0.30
N LEU A 80 -4.18 9.58 0.42
CA LEU A 80 -4.17 9.63 1.88
C LEU A 80 -4.31 11.07 2.41
N GLN A 81 -3.52 12.00 1.87
CA GLN A 81 -3.54 13.41 2.27
C GLN A 81 -4.85 14.12 1.90
N GLU A 82 -5.45 13.77 0.76
CA GLU A 82 -6.75 14.30 0.34
C GLU A 82 -7.90 13.82 1.23
N GLU A 83 -7.84 12.56 1.69
CA GLU A 83 -8.87 11.98 2.56
C GLU A 83 -8.79 12.48 4.01
N ASP A 84 -7.58 12.70 4.54
CA ASP A 84 -7.37 13.22 5.89
C ASP A 84 -6.42 14.43 5.93
N ARG A 85 -6.99 15.61 6.17
CA ARG A 85 -6.27 16.88 6.32
C ARG A 85 -5.35 16.95 7.53
N GLY A 86 -5.42 16.02 8.47
CA GLY A 86 -4.49 15.92 9.60
C GLY A 86 -3.22 15.12 9.29
N ILE A 87 -3.05 14.68 8.04
CA ILE A 87 -1.80 14.07 7.57
C ILE A 87 -0.90 15.18 7.02
N ASP A 88 0.04 15.63 7.85
CA ASP A 88 1.04 16.64 7.47
C ASP A 88 2.21 16.01 6.70
N ARG A 89 2.63 14.82 7.14
CA ARG A 89 3.76 14.08 6.55
C ARG A 89 3.33 12.66 6.22
N VAL A 90 3.55 12.24 4.97
CA VAL A 90 3.37 10.84 4.57
C VAL A 90 4.49 10.39 3.66
N ALA A 91 4.99 9.17 3.88
CA ALA A 91 6.04 8.58 3.05
C ALA A 91 6.02 7.06 3.15
N ILE A 92 6.60 6.41 2.13
CA ILE A 92 6.85 4.98 2.12
C ILE A 92 8.36 4.73 2.10
N TYR A 93 8.80 3.76 2.89
CA TYR A 93 10.18 3.32 2.97
C TYR A 93 10.27 1.81 2.77
N SER A 94 11.41 1.34 2.26
CA SER A 94 11.75 -0.08 2.28
C SER A 94 11.94 -0.59 3.72
N PRO A 95 12.00 -1.92 3.93
CA PRO A 95 12.30 -2.50 5.24
C PRO A 95 13.64 -1.97 5.81
N ASP A 96 14.61 -1.70 4.95
CA ASP A 96 15.93 -1.16 5.29
C ASP A 96 15.92 0.36 5.59
N GLY A 97 14.79 1.03 5.39
CA GLY A 97 14.64 2.46 5.67
C GLY A 97 15.02 3.39 4.51
N VAL A 98 15.18 2.86 3.30
CA VAL A 98 15.39 3.67 2.09
C VAL A 98 14.06 4.22 1.61
N ARG A 99 14.00 5.52 1.28
CA ARG A 99 12.75 6.15 0.81
C ARG A 99 12.38 5.65 -0.58
N VAL A 100 11.15 5.17 -0.74
CA VAL A 100 10.62 4.73 -2.04
C VAL A 100 10.19 5.94 -2.86
N ALA A 101 10.51 5.94 -4.15
CA ALA A 101 10.19 7.05 -5.05
C ALA A 101 8.68 7.15 -5.31
N ALA A 102 8.18 8.38 -5.50
CA ALA A 102 6.76 8.61 -5.79
C ALA A 102 6.32 8.03 -7.14
N SER A 103 7.25 7.88 -8.09
CA SER A 103 6.99 7.28 -9.41
C SER A 103 6.98 5.75 -9.41
N THR A 104 7.36 5.09 -8.31
CA THR A 104 7.34 3.63 -8.23
C THR A 104 5.91 3.12 -8.39
N GLY A 105 5.73 2.11 -9.26
CA GLY A 105 4.45 1.45 -9.48
C GLY A 105 3.96 0.69 -8.25
N ILE A 106 2.64 0.59 -8.09
CA ILE A 106 2.05 -0.15 -6.96
C ILE A 106 2.31 -1.66 -7.09
N ASP A 107 2.37 -2.19 -8.31
CA ASP A 107 2.80 -3.56 -8.59
C ASP A 107 4.19 -3.87 -8.00
N LEU A 108 5.17 -2.99 -8.21
CA LEU A 108 6.53 -3.13 -7.69
C LEU A 108 6.59 -2.95 -6.17
N LEU A 109 5.83 -1.99 -5.62
CA LEU A 109 5.78 -1.79 -4.16
C LEU A 109 5.30 -3.05 -3.42
N LEU A 110 4.30 -3.75 -3.98
CA LEU A 110 3.63 -4.88 -3.33
C LEU A 110 4.38 -6.22 -3.46
N LEU A 111 5.55 -6.24 -4.11
CA LEU A 111 6.43 -7.41 -4.17
C LEU A 111 7.02 -7.76 -2.80
N ASP A 112 7.33 -6.74 -2.01
CA ASP A 112 8.00 -6.86 -0.73
C ASP A 112 7.25 -6.13 0.39
N ASP A 113 7.68 -6.40 1.61
CA ASP A 113 7.24 -5.65 2.78
C ASP A 113 7.71 -4.18 2.68
N PHE A 114 6.95 -3.26 3.26
CA PHE A 114 7.34 -1.84 3.30
C PHE A 114 6.86 -1.16 4.57
N LYS A 115 7.43 0.01 4.86
CA LYS A 115 7.02 0.87 5.98
C LYS A 115 6.22 2.04 5.45
N LEU A 116 4.98 2.18 5.90
CA LEU A 116 4.17 3.38 5.68
C LEU A 116 4.32 4.30 6.89
N VAL A 117 4.81 5.52 6.66
CA VAL A 117 4.94 6.54 7.70
C VAL A 117 3.86 7.59 7.50
N ILE A 118 3.05 7.83 8.53
CA ILE A 118 2.04 8.90 8.61
C ILE A 118 2.35 9.71 9.86
N ASN A 119 2.72 10.97 9.68
CA ASN A 119 3.25 11.87 10.70
C ASN A 119 4.38 11.15 11.48
N ASP A 120 4.21 10.92 12.77
CA ASP A 120 5.19 10.27 13.64
C ASP A 120 4.91 8.77 13.87
N LEU A 121 3.91 8.22 13.18
CA LEU A 121 3.55 6.81 13.24
C LEU A 121 4.13 6.05 12.06
N THR A 122 4.79 4.92 12.36
CA THR A 122 5.33 4.01 11.35
C THR A 122 4.58 2.69 11.40
N TYR A 123 4.04 2.28 10.26
CA TYR A 123 3.31 1.03 10.07
C TYR A 123 4.14 0.08 9.23
N HIS A 124 4.41 -1.11 9.76
CA HIS A 124 5.01 -2.19 8.98
C HIS A 124 3.92 -2.91 8.19
N VAL A 125 3.96 -2.81 6.87
CA VAL A 125 2.96 -3.39 5.97
C VAL A 125 3.55 -4.65 5.36
N ARG A 126 2.80 -5.75 5.42
CA ARG A 126 3.16 -7.03 4.84
C ARG A 126 2.14 -7.41 3.77
N PRO A 127 2.36 -7.06 2.50
CA PRO A 127 1.47 -7.45 1.43
C PRO A 127 1.38 -8.98 1.31
N PRO A 128 0.20 -9.53 0.97
CA PRO A 128 0.11 -10.93 0.59
C PRO A 128 0.89 -11.11 -0.71
N LYS A 129 1.93 -11.96 -0.67
CA LYS A 129 2.78 -12.24 -1.81
C LYS A 129 1.93 -12.79 -2.95
N ARG A 130 1.86 -12.05 -4.06
CA ARG A 130 1.39 -12.58 -5.33
C ARG A 130 2.59 -13.22 -6.01
N ASP A 131 2.41 -14.43 -6.50
CA ASP A 131 3.30 -15.00 -7.51
C ASP A 131 3.10 -14.20 -8.80
N LEU A 132 3.72 -13.02 -8.86
CA LEU A 132 4.10 -12.45 -10.13
C LEU A 132 5.10 -13.44 -10.73
N LEU A 133 4.86 -13.82 -11.99
CA LEU A 133 5.62 -14.77 -12.79
C LEU A 133 7.07 -14.93 -12.29
N SER A 134 7.56 -16.17 -12.16
CA SER A 134 8.90 -16.49 -11.64
C SER A 134 9.96 -15.46 -12.03
N HIS A 135 10.90 -15.16 -11.14
CA HIS A 135 11.89 -14.09 -11.33
C HIS A 135 12.64 -14.15 -12.69
N GLU A 136 12.80 -15.36 -13.27
CA GLU A 136 13.28 -15.59 -14.64
C GLU A 136 12.35 -15.04 -15.73
N ASN A 137 11.04 -15.25 -15.60
CA ASN A 137 10.02 -14.78 -16.54
C ASN A 137 9.86 -13.25 -16.52
N ALA A 138 10.11 -12.61 -15.37
CA ALA A 138 10.07 -11.15 -15.25
C ALA A 138 11.29 -10.49 -15.92
N ALA A 139 12.49 -11.06 -15.76
CA ALA A 139 13.70 -10.58 -16.43
C ALA A 139 13.56 -10.68 -17.96
N THR A 140 13.18 -11.85 -18.45
CA THR A 140 12.96 -12.07 -19.89
C THR A 140 11.88 -11.17 -20.49
N LEU A 141 10.78 -10.90 -19.78
CA LEU A 141 9.76 -9.95 -20.26
C LEU A 141 10.26 -8.50 -20.32
N ASN A 142 11.12 -8.09 -19.38
CA ASN A 142 11.73 -6.76 -19.41
C ASN A 142 12.71 -6.62 -20.58
N ASP A 143 13.46 -7.67 -20.90
CA ASP A 143 14.35 -7.71 -22.06
C ASP A 143 13.54 -7.60 -23.36
N VAL A 144 12.43 -8.35 -23.47
CA VAL A 144 11.52 -8.26 -24.63
C VAL A 144 10.93 -6.85 -24.77
N LYS A 145 10.46 -6.24 -23.69
CA LYS A 145 9.94 -4.85 -23.72
C LYS A 145 11.02 -3.87 -24.20
N THR A 146 12.24 -4.01 -23.71
CA THR A 146 13.37 -3.15 -24.09
C THR A 146 13.69 -3.31 -25.58
N LEU A 147 13.69 -4.54 -26.09
CA LEU A 147 13.95 -4.82 -27.50
C LEU A 147 12.84 -4.26 -28.41
N VAL A 148 11.57 -4.38 -28.02
CA VAL A 148 10.44 -3.81 -28.76
C VAL A 148 10.53 -2.27 -28.79
N GLN A 149 10.88 -1.65 -27.66
CA GLN A 149 11.09 -0.19 -27.58
C GLN A 149 12.24 0.26 -28.50
N GLN A 150 13.34 -0.51 -28.53
CA GLN A 150 14.49 -0.25 -29.42
C GLN A 150 14.10 -0.35 -30.90
N LEU A 151 13.27 -1.33 -31.28
CA LEU A 151 12.77 -1.44 -32.65
C LEU A 151 11.87 -0.25 -33.02
N TYR A 152 10.93 0.12 -32.14
CA TYR A 152 10.02 1.25 -32.35
C TYR A 152 10.76 2.57 -32.57
N THR A 153 11.82 2.79 -31.80
CA THR A 153 12.67 3.99 -31.92
C THR A 153 13.56 3.94 -33.15
N THR A 154 14.20 2.81 -33.44
CA THR A 154 15.10 2.65 -34.61
C THR A 154 14.35 2.81 -35.94
N LEU A 155 13.12 2.29 -36.01
CA LEU A 155 12.30 2.36 -37.21
C LEU A 155 11.52 3.68 -37.34
N CYS A 156 11.72 4.64 -36.42
CA CYS A 156 10.99 5.92 -36.37
C CYS A 156 9.46 5.75 -36.52
N ILE A 157 8.91 4.70 -35.92
CA ILE A 157 7.50 4.32 -36.10
C ILE A 157 6.57 5.47 -35.67
N GLU A 158 6.96 6.25 -34.66
CA GLU A 158 6.20 7.39 -34.16
C GLU A 158 6.06 8.51 -35.21
N GLN A 159 7.15 8.87 -35.89
CA GLN A 159 7.09 9.79 -37.04
C GLN A 159 6.26 9.23 -38.19
N HIS A 160 6.37 7.93 -38.46
CA HIS A 160 5.61 7.30 -39.54
C HIS A 160 4.10 7.33 -39.26
N GLN A 161 3.67 7.03 -38.02
CA GLN A 161 2.27 7.10 -37.62
C GLN A 161 1.72 8.53 -37.70
N LEU A 162 2.49 9.53 -37.22
CA LEU A 162 2.10 10.95 -37.34
C LEU A 162 1.97 11.44 -38.78
N ASN A 163 2.81 10.94 -39.69
CA ASN A 163 2.72 11.28 -41.11
C ASN A 163 1.49 10.62 -41.76
N LYS A 164 1.20 9.36 -41.41
CA LYS A 164 0.05 8.61 -41.91
C LYS A 164 -1.29 9.19 -41.45
N GLU A 165 -1.35 9.78 -40.26
CA GLU A 165 -2.56 10.49 -39.78
C GLU A 165 -2.81 11.82 -40.52
N ARG A 166 -1.81 12.34 -41.25
CA ARG A 166 -1.90 13.59 -42.02
C ARG A 166 -2.16 13.37 -43.51
N GLU A 167 -2.12 12.13 -43.98
CA GLU A 167 -2.59 11.69 -45.30
C GLU A 167 -4.10 11.40 -45.28
#